data_AF-A0A840SS73-F1
#
_entry.id   AF-A0A840SS73-F1
#
_cell.length_a   1.000
_cell.length_b   1.000
_cell.length_c   1.000
_cell.angle_alpha   90.00
_cell.angle_beta   90.00
_cell.angle_gamma   90.00
#
_symmetry.space_group_name_H-M   'P 1'
#
loop_
_entity.id
_entity.type
_entity.pdbx_description
1 polymer ?
#
loop_
_entity_poly.entity_id
_entity_poly.type
_entity_poly.pdbx_seq_one_letter_code
_entity_poly.pdbx_strand_id
1 'polypeptide(L)' 'MTDARSLTLALGGRRNGRSGQACCPAHPDSRPSLTLADGGNGKLLLSCKAGCAFQQVIDALRQRGLVDG' A
#
# COMPACT_ATOMS: atom_id res chain seq x y z
N MET A 1 13.17 3.45 5.50
CA MET A 1 13.03 2.74 4.21
C MET A 1 11.78 1.90 4.33
N THR A 2 10.71 2.28 3.64
CA THR A 2 9.42 1.60 3.78
C THR A 2 9.17 0.73 2.55
N ASP A 3 9.42 -0.57 2.68
CA ASP A 3 9.23 -1.55 1.61
C ASP A 3 7.78 -2.05 1.53
N ALA A 4 7.40 -2.58 0.37
CA ALA A 4 6.05 -3.11 0.13
C ALA A 4 5.71 -4.23 1.10
N ARG A 5 6.70 -5.00 1.54
CA ARG A 5 6.50 -6.06 2.53
C ARG A 5 5.99 -5.51 3.85
N SER A 6 6.69 -4.52 4.40
CA SER A 6 6.37 -3.91 5.69
C SER A 6 5.00 -3.25 5.65
N LEU A 7 4.69 -2.52 4.58
CA LEU A 7 3.37 -1.89 4.42
C LEU A 7 2.24 -2.91 4.27
N THR A 8 2.46 -3.99 3.51
CA THR A 8 1.44 -5.03 3.36
C THR A 8 1.12 -5.65 4.72
N LEU A 9 2.14 -5.94 5.54
CA LEU A 9 1.95 -6.51 6.88
C LEU A 9 1.28 -5.53 7.83
N ALA A 10 1.70 -4.27 7.84
CA ALA A 10 1.12 -3.24 8.70
C ALA A 10 -0.36 -2.95 8.36
N LEU A 11 -0.76 -3.11 7.10
CA LEU A 11 -2.15 -3.02 6.67
C LEU A 11 -2.96 -4.31 6.90
N GLY A 12 -2.35 -5.36 7.46
CA GLY A 12 -3.00 -6.68 7.64
C GLY A 12 -3.27 -7.42 6.33
N GLY A 13 -2.58 -7.04 5.26
CA GLY A 13 -2.71 -7.64 3.93
C GLY A 13 -1.95 -8.96 3.77
N ARG A 14 -2.08 -9.55 2.58
CA ARG A 14 -1.42 -10.81 2.21
C ARG A 14 -0.31 -10.57 1.20
N ARG A 15 0.87 -11.14 1.47
CA ARG A 15 2.01 -11.11 0.54
C ARG A 15 1.82 -12.12 -0.59
N ASN A 16 2.28 -11.76 -1.79
CA ASN A 16 2.35 -12.61 -2.97
C ASN A 16 3.73 -12.47 -3.65
N GLY A 17 4.73 -13.18 -3.11
CA GLY A 17 6.11 -13.10 -3.59
C GLY A 17 6.73 -11.71 -3.39
N ARG A 18 7.09 -11.05 -4.50
CA ARG A 18 7.69 -9.70 -4.50
C ARG A 18 6.68 -8.57 -4.32
N SER A 19 5.38 -8.86 -4.46
CA SER A 19 4.30 -7.91 -4.21
C SER A 19 3.43 -8.35 -3.03
N GLY A 20 2.50 -7.51 -2.64
CA GLY A 20 1.49 -7.77 -1.63
C GLY A 20 0.18 -7.10 -2.01
N GLN A 21 -0.90 -7.59 -1.40
CA GLN A 21 -2.23 -7.02 -1.53
C GLN A 21 -2.78 -6.71 -0.15
N ALA A 22 -3.37 -5.54 0.00
CA ALA A 22 -3.98 -5.09 1.23
C ALA A 22 -5.27 -4.33 0.94
N CYS A 23 -6.06 -4.09 1.97
CA CYS A 23 -7.17 -3.14 1.89
C CYS A 23 -6.62 -1.72 1.76
N CYS A 24 -7.20 -0.94 0.85
CA CYS A 24 -6.82 0.45 0.68
C CYS A 24 -7.18 1.25 1.95
N PRO A 25 -6.26 2.05 2.51
CA PRO A 25 -6.57 2.90 3.66
C PRO A 25 -7.33 4.17 3.27
N ALA A 26 -7.33 4.56 1.99
CA ALA A 26 -7.94 5.80 1.50
C ALA A 26 -9.46 5.71 1.27
N HIS A 27 -10.02 4.50 1.27
CA HIS A 27 -11.47 4.28 1.19
C HIS A 27 -11.87 3.12 2.10
N PRO A 28 -13.13 3.04 2.55
CA PRO A 28 -13.62 1.87 3.25
C PRO A 28 -13.62 0.66 2.31
N ASP A 29 -12.64 -0.24 2.51
CA ASP A 29 -12.34 -1.34 1.59
C ASP A 29 -12.57 -2.69 2.26
N SER A 30 -13.56 -3.45 1.78
CA SER A 30 -13.91 -4.78 2.32
C SER A 30 -13.11 -5.92 1.69
N ARG A 31 -12.45 -5.67 0.55
CA ARG A 31 -11.68 -6.66 -0.19
C ARG A 31 -10.34 -6.03 -0.59
N PRO A 32 -9.21 -6.74 -0.51
CA PRO A 32 -7.92 -6.14 -0.79
C PRO A 32 -7.83 -5.60 -2.23
N SER A 33 -8.00 -4.28 -2.38
CA SER A 33 -7.98 -3.59 -3.67
C SER A 33 -6.66 -2.87 -3.94
N LEU A 34 -5.83 -2.68 -2.90
CA LEU A 34 -4.53 -2.04 -2.99
C LEU A 34 -3.44 -3.07 -3.24
N THR A 35 -2.69 -2.87 -4.31
CA THR A 35 -1.49 -3.65 -4.61
C THR A 35 -0.26 -2.84 -4.21
N LEU A 36 0.65 -3.48 -3.47
CA LEU A 36 1.94 -2.93 -3.07
C LEU A 36 3.05 -3.78 -3.69
N ALA A 37 4.02 -3.16 -4.35
CA ALA A 37 5.17 -3.88 -4.90
C ALA A 37 6.45 -3.06 -4.78
N ASP A 38 7.56 -3.76 -4.63
CA ASP A 38 8.88 -3.14 -4.66
C ASP A 38 9.30 -2.98 -6.13
N GLY A 39 9.42 -1.73 -6.61
CA GLY A 39 9.86 -1.41 -7.96
C GLY A 39 11.38 -1.52 -8.11
N GLY A 40 11.85 -1.67 -9.36
CA GLY A 40 13.25 -1.97 -9.68
C GLY A 40 14.30 -0.92 -9.24
N ASN A 41 13.87 0.26 -8.78
CA ASN A 41 14.75 1.36 -8.38
C ASN A 41 14.62 1.70 -6.88
N GLY A 42 14.20 0.75 -6.06
CA GLY A 42 13.92 1.00 -4.63
C GLY A 42 12.69 1.88 -4.39
N LYS A 43 11.86 2.07 -5.43
CA LYS A 43 10.61 2.83 -5.35
C LYS A 43 9.47 1.90 -5.03
N LEU A 44 8.63 2.30 -4.08
CA LEU A 44 7.40 1.60 -3.75
C LEU A 44 6.33 1.87 -4.83
N LEU A 45 5.75 0.82 -5.39
CA LEU A 45 4.59 0.91 -6.26
C LEU A 45 3.31 0.67 -5.44
N LEU A 46 2.43 1.67 -5.45
CA LEU A 46 1.09 1.59 -4.87
C LEU A 46 0.06 1.75 -6.00
N SER A 47 -0.84 0.79 -6.13
CA SER A 47 -1.91 0.84 -7.12
C SER A 47 -3.22 0.36 -6.51
N CYS A 48 -4.18 1.27 -6.41
CA CYS A 48 -5.53 0.96 -5.94
C CYS A 48 -6.44 0.68 -7.14
N LYS A 49 -7.02 -0.52 -7.19
CA LYS A 49 -7.94 -0.92 -8.27
C LYS A 49 -9.34 -0.33 -8.14
N ALA A 50 -9.68 0.26 -6.99
CA ALA A 50 -10.96 0.92 -6.76
C ALA A 50 -11.02 2.36 -7.32
N GLY A 51 -9.88 2.93 -7.74
CA GLY A 51 -9.81 4.27 -8.33
C GLY A 51 -9.24 5.35 -7.43
N CYS A 52 -8.71 5.03 -6.24
CA CYS A 52 -8.03 6.01 -5.41
C CYS A 52 -6.76 6.55 -6.08
N ALA A 53 -6.59 7.87 -6.05
CA ALA A 53 -5.36 8.52 -6.47
C ALA A 53 -4.20 8.13 -5.55
N PHE A 54 -2.98 8.03 -6.11
CA PHE A 54 -1.77 7.70 -5.36
C PHE A 54 -1.56 8.62 -4.14
N GLN A 55 -1.80 9.93 -4.29
CA GLN A 55 -1.71 10.91 -3.21
C GLN A 55 -2.66 10.59 -2.04
N GLN A 56 -3.90 10.19 -2.32
CA GLN A 56 -4.87 9.81 -1.29
C GLN A 56 -4.41 8.57 -0.51
N VAL A 57 -3.83 7.60 -1.22
CA VAL A 57 -3.27 6.39 -0.58
C VAL A 57 -2.07 6.76 0.30
N ILE A 58 -1.14 7.58 -0.21
CA ILE A 58 0.01 8.04 0.57
C ILE A 58 -0.41 8.83 1.80
N ASP A 59 -1.35 9.77 1.66
CA ASP A 59 -1.85 10.55 2.78
C ASP A 59 -2.47 9.65 3.85
N ALA A 60 -3.35 8.72 3.46
CA ALA A 60 -3.93 7.77 4.38
C ALA A 60 -2.89 6.84 5.05
N LEU A 61 -1.79 6.51 4.35
CA LEU A 61 -0.67 5.78 4.94
C LEU A 61 0.12 6.65 5.94
N ARG A 62 0.30 7.95 5.66
CA ARG A 62 0.93 8.93 6.57
C ARG A 62 0.08 9.14 7.82
N GLN A 63 -1.23 9.27 7.69
CA GLN A 63 -2.17 9.36 8.83
C GLN A 63 -2.10 8.14 9.75
N ARG A 64 -1.71 6.97 9.22
CA ARG A 64 -1.47 5.75 9.99
C ARG A 64 -0.03 5.59 10.50
N GLY A 65 0.85 6.55 10.21
CA GLY A 65 2.26 6.51 10.60
C GLY A 65 3.08 5.42 9.90
N LEU A 66 2.64 4.97 8.72
CA LEU A 66 3.26 3.84 8.02
C LEU A 66 4.31 4.25 6.99
N VAL A 67 4.26 5.49 6.51
CA VAL A 67 5.24 6.07 5.58
C VAL A 67 5.65 7.44 6.11
N ASP A 68 6.94 7.74 6.00
CA ASP A 68 7.48 9.04 6.38
C ASP A 68 7.37 10.04 5.21
N GLY A 69 7.35 11.33 5.57
CA GLY A 69 7.10 12.47 4.69
C GLY A 69 8.18 12.69 3.66
#